data_AF-A0A0C9WQV8-F1
#
_entry.id   AF-A0A0C9WQV8-F1
#
_cell.length_a   1.000
_cell.length_b   1.000
_cell.length_c   1.000
_cell.angle_alpha   90.00
_cell.angle_beta   90.00
_cell.angle_gamma   90.00
#
_symmetry.space_group_name_H-M   'P 1'
#
loop_
_entity.id
_entity.type
_entity.pdbx_description
1 polymer ?
#
loop_
_entity_poly.entity_id
_entity_poly.type
_entity_poly.pdbx_seq_one_letter_code
_entity_poly.pdbx_strand_id
1 'polypeptide(L)' 'PFNVVDLNSCRNHLSYYTALSRSATCEGTVIVQGFDPSKITCGASGYLRQEFRELELLDD' A
#
# COMPACT_ATOMS: atom_id res chain seq x y z
N PRO A 1 4.42 -17.97 8.90
CA PRO A 1 5.71 -17.44 8.36
C PRO A 1 5.66 -15.91 8.45
N PHE A 2 6.77 -15.24 8.74
CA PHE A 2 6.81 -13.77 8.83
C PHE A 2 7.00 -13.14 7.44
N ASN A 3 6.23 -12.09 7.15
CA ASN A 3 6.39 -11.21 6.00
C ASN A 3 7.36 -10.08 6.35
N VAL A 4 8.63 -10.25 5.99
CA VAL A 4 9.67 -9.26 6.24
C VAL A 4 9.70 -8.29 5.06
N VAL A 5 9.42 -7.01 5.31
CA VAL A 5 9.29 -5.97 4.28
C VAL A 5 10.23 -4.80 4.53
N ASP A 6 10.91 -4.35 3.47
CA ASP A 6 11.65 -3.09 3.44
C ASP A 6 10.86 -2.07 2.64
N LEU A 7 10.21 -1.14 3.36
CA LEU A 7 9.39 -0.08 2.79
C LEU A 7 10.21 1.13 2.33
N ASN A 8 11.47 1.25 2.74
CA ASN A 8 12.33 2.37 2.36
C ASN A 8 12.77 2.27 0.89
N SER A 9 12.87 1.03 0.39
CA SER A 9 13.12 0.73 -1.02
C SER A 9 11.89 0.92 -1.93
N CYS A 10 10.70 1.15 -1.35
CA CYS A 10 9.43 1.26 -2.08
C CYS A 10 9.17 2.71 -2.54
N ARG A 11 8.82 2.88 -3.82
CA ARG A 11 8.76 4.22 -4.47
C ARG A 11 7.39 4.90 -4.39
N ASN A 12 6.31 4.11 -4.33
CA ASN A 12 4.94 4.59 -4.46
C ASN A 12 3.96 3.84 -3.54
N HIS A 13 2.75 4.38 -3.42
CA HIS A 13 1.68 3.78 -2.61
C HIS A 13 1.36 2.33 -3.00
N LEU A 14 1.37 2.00 -4.30
CA LEU A 14 1.09 0.63 -4.77
C LEU A 14 2.13 -0.38 -4.30
N SER A 15 3.41 0.00 -4.26
CA SER A 15 4.48 -0.86 -3.74
C SER A 15 4.32 -1.12 -2.25
N TYR A 16 3.92 -0.11 -1.47
CA TYR A 16 3.57 -0.27 -0.05
C TYR A 16 2.39 -1.22 0.14
N TYR A 17 1.29 -0.97 -0.59
CA TYR A 17 0.10 -1.83 -0.56
C TYR A 17 0.45 -3.28 -0.87
N THR A 18 1.22 -3.52 -1.94
CA THR A 18 1.59 -4.88 -2.37
C THR A 18 2.47 -5.59 -1.33
N ALA A 19 3.45 -4.90 -0.77
CA ALA A 19 4.35 -5.48 0.23
C ALA A 19 3.59 -5.87 1.52
N LEU A 20 2.72 -4.98 1.99
CA LEU A 20 1.96 -5.20 3.23
C LEU A 20 0.84 -6.24 3.06
N SER A 21 0.17 -6.27 1.90
CA SER A 21 -0.94 -7.19 1.61
C SER A 21 -0.53 -8.66 1.49
N ARG A 22 0.78 -8.96 1.54
CA ARG A 22 1.28 -10.35 1.61
C ARG A 22 1.14 -10.97 2.99
N SER A 23 0.93 -10.17 4.03
CA SER A 23 0.69 -10.70 5.37
C SER A 23 -0.80 -10.82 5.65
N ALA A 24 -1.18 -11.86 6.39
CA ALA A 24 -2.55 -12.04 6.87
C ALA A 24 -2.81 -11.31 8.21
N THR A 25 -1.76 -11.00 8.97
CA THR A 25 -1.87 -10.37 10.31
C THR A 25 -0.78 -9.33 10.53
N CYS A 26 -1.05 -8.40 11.46
CA CYS A 26 -0.06 -7.42 11.89
C CYS A 26 1.15 -8.11 12.55
N GLU A 27 0.90 -9.06 13.46
CA GLU A 27 1.97 -9.83 14.12
C GLU A 27 2.84 -10.62 13.14
N GLY A 28 2.27 -11.04 12.00
CA GLY A 28 2.98 -11.71 10.93
C GLY A 28 3.83 -10.77 10.05
N THR A 29 3.80 -9.45 10.28
CA THR A 29 4.47 -8.45 9.44
C THR A 29 5.64 -7.82 10.19
N VAL A 30 6.82 -7.82 9.58
CA VAL A 30 8.02 -7.20 10.14
C VAL A 30 8.52 -6.13 9.18
N ILE A 31 8.52 -4.87 9.62
CA ILE A 31 9.06 -3.75 8.85
C ILE A 31 10.52 -3.54 9.24
N VAL A 32 11.41 -3.75 8.28
CA VAL A 32 12.86 -3.59 8.45
C VAL A 32 13.19 -2.18 7.99
N GLN A 33 13.40 -1.24 8.95
CA GLN A 33 13.62 0.21 8.78
C GLN A 33 12.37 1.09 8.92
N GLY A 34 12.60 2.41 8.92
CA GLY A 34 11.54 3.40 8.83
C GLY A 34 10.87 3.40 7.46
N PHE A 35 9.68 3.97 7.40
CA PHE A 35 8.92 4.17 6.18
C PHE A 35 8.41 5.60 6.12
N ASP A 36 8.05 6.07 4.93
CA ASP A 36 7.50 7.41 4.72
C ASP A 36 5.96 7.33 4.78
N PRO A 37 5.31 7.84 5.83
CA PRO A 37 3.85 7.78 5.95
C PRO A 37 3.14 8.51 4.81
N SER A 38 3.79 9.50 4.18
CA SER A 38 3.21 10.22 3.05
C SER A 38 2.97 9.31 1.84
N LYS A 39 3.68 8.19 1.73
CA LYS A 39 3.46 7.17 0.68
C LYS A 39 2.22 6.33 0.92
N ILE A 40 1.68 6.33 2.13
CA ILE A 40 0.45 5.63 2.51
C ILE A 40 -0.73 6.62 2.51
N THR A 41 -0.51 7.85 2.97
CA THR A 41 -1.57 8.87 3.03
C THR A 41 -1.69 9.70 1.76
N CYS A 42 -0.84 9.48 0.75
CA CYS A 42 -1.03 10.12 -0.54
C CYS A 42 -2.21 9.50 -1.28
N GLY A 43 -3.06 10.34 -1.87
CA GLY A 43 -4.21 9.87 -2.63
C GLY A 43 -3.81 8.99 -3.80
N ALA A 44 -4.76 8.18 -4.27
CA ALA A 44 -4.62 7.40 -5.48
C ALA A 44 -4.33 8.29 -6.71
N SER A 45 -3.59 7.76 -7.68
CA SER A 45 -3.33 8.47 -8.95
C SER A 45 -4.63 8.78 -9.68
N GLY A 46 -4.64 9.82 -10.51
CA GLY A 46 -5.84 10.23 -11.26
C GLY A 46 -6.42 9.09 -12.10
N TYR A 47 -5.55 8.32 -12.77
CA TYR A 47 -5.93 7.14 -13.54
C TYR A 47 -6.59 6.06 -12.67
N LEU A 48 -6.00 5.73 -11.52
CA LEU A 48 -6.55 4.71 -10.63
C LEU A 48 -7.90 5.14 -10.03
N ARG A 49 -8.07 6.43 -9.74
CA ARG A 49 -9.36 6.99 -9.30
C ARG A 49 -10.41 6.91 -10.41
N GLN A 50 -10.03 7.08 -11.66
CA GLN A 50 -10.95 6.91 -12.79
C GLN A 50 -11.37 5.44 -12.93
N GLU A 51 -10.42 4.51 -12.89
CA GLU A 51 -10.72 3.07 -12.92
C GLU A 51 -11.67 2.68 -11.78
N PHE A 52 -11.43 3.15 -10.55
CA PHE A 52 -12.34 2.88 -9.44
C PHE A 52 -13.74 3.50 -9.58
N ARG A 53 -13.87 4.66 -10.26
CA ARG A 53 -15.19 5.22 -10.61
C ARG A 53 -15.88 4.39 -11.69
N GLU A 54 -15.16 3.92 -12.69
CA GLU A 54 -15.70 3.02 -13.72
C GLU A 54 -16.18 1.68 -13.12
N LEU A 55 -15.59 1.27 -12.00
CA LEU A 55 -16.02 0.12 -11.21
C LEU A 55 -17.13 0.45 -10.19
N GLU A 56 -17.69 1.67 -10.18
CA GLU A 56 -18.69 2.16 -9.22
C GLU A 56 -18.24 2.03 -7.74
N LEU A 57 -16.94 1.92 -7.47
CA LEU A 57 -16.36 1.75 -6.12
C LEU A 57 -16.16 3.08 -5.38
N LEU A 58 -16.27 4.22 -6.07
CA LEU A 58 -16.06 5.57 -5.54
C LEU A 58 -17.27 6.50 -5.78
N ASP A 59 -18.44 5.94 -6.08
CA ASP A 59 -19.66 6.72 -6.40
C ASP A 59 -20.55 7.02 -5.17
N ASP A 60 -20.05 6.75 -3.95
CA ASP A 60 -20.65 7.16 -2.67
C ASP A 60 -20.05 8.47 -2.11
#